data_AF-A0A9E2UUR4-F1
#
_entry.id   AF-A0A9E2UUR4-F1
#
_cell.length_a   1.000
_cell.length_b   1.000
_cell.length_c   1.000
_cell.angle_alpha   90.00
_cell.angle_beta   90.00
_cell.angle_gamma   90.00
#
_symmetry.space_group_name_H-M   'P 1'
#
loop_
_entity.id
_entity.type
_entity.pdbx_description
1 polymer ?
#
loop_
_entity_poly.entity_id
_entity_poly.type
_entity_poly.pdbx_seq_one_letter_code
_entity_poly.pdbx_strand_id
1 'polypeptide(L)'
;MSIEFDATRWGQVKEVAREWWAGRLKRPLIQIRLQGRDPQRPASRHPFMGFTARYPKSVTPEEIVDVWDYELSKTEFLGDAFPDIWPNFGPGIIAGFLGARVKPEEHTVWFEPVALKMPAELRLACDLENPWFRRVR
;
A
#
# COMPACT_ATOMS: atom_id res chain seq x y z
N MET A 1 -12.73 7.79 14.25
CA MET A 1 -12.31 7.03 13.06
C MET A 1 -13.58 6.74 12.27
N SER A 2 -13.61 7.10 11.00
CA SER A 2 -14.76 6.89 10.09
C SER A 2 -14.88 5.43 9.61
N ILE A 3 -13.79 4.67 9.68
CA ILE A 3 -13.77 3.24 9.33
C ILE A 3 -14.55 2.46 10.39
N GLU A 4 -15.65 1.83 9.99
CA GLU A 4 -16.43 0.95 10.88
C GLU A 4 -15.74 -0.40 10.99
N PHE A 5 -14.73 -0.44 11.84
CA PHE A 5 -14.03 -1.68 12.19
C PHE A 5 -13.40 -1.53 13.57
N ASP A 6 -13.97 -2.22 14.57
CA ASP A 6 -13.53 -2.06 15.94
C ASP A 6 -12.39 -3.02 16.34
N ALA A 7 -11.79 -2.77 17.51
CA ALA A 7 -10.68 -3.54 18.02
C ALA A 7 -11.07 -4.99 18.37
N THR A 8 -12.32 -5.24 18.75
CA THR A 8 -12.84 -6.59 19.03
C THR A 8 -12.87 -7.41 17.75
N ARG A 9 -13.41 -6.83 16.67
CA ARG A 9 -13.46 -7.41 15.34
C ARG A 9 -12.06 -7.67 14.78
N TRP A 10 -11.14 -6.71 14.96
CA TRP A 10 -9.73 -6.90 14.63
C TRP A 10 -9.11 -8.08 15.37
N GLY A 11 -9.32 -8.19 16.68
CA GLY A 11 -8.84 -9.32 17.47
C GLY A 11 -9.31 -10.67 16.93
N GLN A 12 -10.59 -10.78 16.60
CA GLN A 12 -11.15 -12.01 16.01
C GLN A 12 -10.51 -12.37 14.67
N VAL A 13 -10.47 -11.43 13.71
CA VAL A 13 -9.91 -11.69 12.38
C VAL A 13 -8.42 -12.03 12.46
N LYS A 14 -7.69 -11.37 13.36
CA LYS A 14 -6.26 -11.63 13.60
C LYS A 14 -6.02 -13.06 14.10
N GLU A 15 -6.80 -13.54 15.06
CA GLU A 15 -6.65 -14.93 15.53
C GLU A 15 -7.07 -15.94 14.48
N VAL A 16 -8.16 -15.69 13.74
CA VAL A 16 -8.58 -16.57 12.62
C VAL A 16 -7.49 -16.67 11.56
N ALA A 17 -6.86 -15.54 11.19
CA ALA A 17 -5.74 -15.53 10.24
C ALA A 17 -4.53 -16.32 10.77
N ARG A 18 -4.22 -16.23 12.07
CA ARG A 18 -3.14 -17.03 12.70
C ARG A 18 -3.43 -18.52 12.67
N GLU A 19 -4.66 -18.93 13.00
CA GLU A 19 -5.07 -20.34 12.94
C GLU A 19 -5.00 -20.87 11.51
N TRP A 20 -5.39 -20.06 10.52
CA TRP A 20 -5.25 -20.42 9.11
C TRP A 20 -3.79 -20.59 8.71
N TRP A 21 -2.92 -19.65 9.10
CA TRP A 21 -1.49 -19.72 8.77
C TRP A 21 -0.75 -20.85 9.47
N ALA A 22 -1.26 -21.29 10.62
CA ALA A 22 -0.77 -22.48 11.30
C ALA A 22 -1.39 -23.80 10.79
N GLY A 23 -2.27 -23.77 9.79
CA GLY A 23 -2.95 -24.95 9.25
C GLY A 23 -3.98 -25.58 10.21
N ARG A 24 -4.40 -24.86 11.25
CA ARG A 24 -5.36 -25.33 12.27
C ARG A 24 -6.80 -24.94 11.97
N LEU A 25 -7.00 -23.89 11.16
CA LEU A 25 -8.34 -23.48 10.73
C LEU A 25 -8.90 -24.50 9.74
N LYS A 26 -10.06 -25.10 10.07
CA LYS A 26 -10.73 -26.13 9.25
C LYS A 26 -11.59 -25.58 8.11
N ARG A 27 -11.43 -24.29 7.79
CA ARG A 27 -12.14 -23.58 6.72
C ARG A 27 -11.19 -22.58 6.04
N PRO A 28 -11.44 -22.17 4.79
CA PRO A 28 -10.70 -21.08 4.18
C PRO A 28 -10.98 -19.75 4.89
N LEU A 29 -10.07 -18.79 4.70
CA LEU A 29 -10.35 -17.38 4.93
C LEU A 29 -11.26 -16.87 3.83
N ILE A 30 -12.35 -16.20 4.19
CA ILE A 30 -13.30 -15.59 3.27
C ILE A 30 -13.29 -14.09 3.48
N GLN A 31 -12.60 -13.35 2.62
CA GLN A 31 -12.50 -11.89 2.71
C GLN A 31 -13.42 -11.23 1.70
N ILE A 32 -14.46 -10.54 2.19
CA ILE A 32 -15.42 -9.82 1.35
C ILE A 32 -15.37 -8.34 1.72
N ARG A 33 -15.17 -7.48 0.71
CA ARG A 33 -15.17 -6.02 0.85
C ARG A 33 -16.29 -5.45 -0.01
N LEU A 34 -17.25 -4.78 0.61
CA LEU A 34 -18.35 -4.12 -0.10
C LEU A 34 -18.07 -2.62 -0.16
N GLN A 35 -18.16 -2.05 -1.36
CA GLN A 35 -17.99 -0.61 -1.60
C GLN A 35 -19.33 0.11 -1.58
N GLY A 36 -19.31 1.42 -1.32
CA GLY A 36 -20.48 2.29 -1.41
C GLY A 36 -21.10 2.70 -0.09
N ARG A 37 -20.43 2.41 1.04
CA ARG A 37 -20.81 2.93 2.34
C ARG A 37 -20.64 4.46 2.37
N ASP A 38 -21.56 5.17 3.05
CA ASP A 38 -21.38 6.59 3.36
C ASP A 38 -20.24 6.75 4.38
N PRO A 39 -19.15 7.45 4.02
CA PRO A 39 -18.00 7.62 4.90
C PRO A 39 -18.29 8.51 6.13
N GLN A 40 -19.41 9.24 6.16
CA GLN A 40 -19.78 10.17 7.24
C GLN A 40 -18.70 11.23 7.56
N ARG A 41 -17.87 11.54 6.56
CA ARG A 41 -16.82 12.55 6.60
C ARG A 41 -16.67 13.24 5.25
N PRO A 42 -16.11 14.47 5.20
CA PRO A 42 -15.76 15.10 3.94
C PRO A 42 -14.80 14.25 3.10
N ALA A 43 -14.89 14.42 1.78
CA ALA A 43 -13.96 13.80 0.84
C ALA A 43 -12.52 14.22 1.12
N SER A 44 -11.58 13.31 0.87
CA SER A 44 -10.15 13.61 0.94
C SER A 44 -9.75 14.68 -0.08
N ARG A 45 -8.70 15.42 0.23
CA ARG A 45 -8.19 16.50 -0.65
C ARG A 45 -7.72 15.98 -2.02
N HIS A 46 -7.20 14.75 -2.05
CA HIS A 46 -6.64 14.12 -3.24
C HIS A 46 -7.45 12.86 -3.61
N PRO A 47 -7.46 12.47 -4.89
CA PRO A 47 -8.05 11.21 -5.30
C PRO A 47 -7.18 10.03 -4.86
N PHE A 48 -7.80 8.85 -4.75
CA PHE A 48 -7.07 7.59 -4.58
C PHE A 48 -6.21 7.27 -5.80
N MET A 49 -4.95 6.92 -5.55
CA MET A 49 -4.03 6.40 -6.55
C MET A 49 -3.61 4.98 -6.17
N GLY A 50 -3.86 4.01 -7.05
CA GLY A 50 -3.47 2.61 -6.83
C GLY A 50 -1.96 2.38 -6.69
N PHE A 51 -1.15 3.34 -7.13
CA PHE A 51 0.29 3.40 -6.90
C PHE A 51 0.65 4.69 -6.18
N THR A 52 1.09 4.58 -4.93
CA THR A 52 1.51 5.70 -4.08
C THR A 52 2.64 6.52 -4.71
N ALA A 53 3.48 5.88 -5.52
CA ALA A 53 4.55 6.55 -6.26
C ALA A 53 4.04 7.64 -7.24
N ARG A 54 2.77 7.61 -7.64
CA ARG A 54 2.17 8.62 -8.54
C ARG A 54 1.85 9.94 -7.86
N TYR A 55 1.72 9.97 -6.54
CA TYR A 55 1.47 11.23 -5.84
C TYR A 55 2.65 12.18 -6.06
N PRO A 56 2.41 13.45 -6.44
CA PRO A 56 3.46 14.44 -6.50
C PRO A 56 4.23 14.53 -5.19
N LYS A 57 5.53 14.84 -5.24
CA LYS A 57 6.38 14.98 -4.05
C LYS A 57 5.89 16.06 -3.07
N SER A 58 5.08 17.00 -3.55
CA SER A 58 4.45 18.05 -2.73
C SER A 58 3.31 17.54 -1.85
N VAL A 59 2.72 16.38 -2.17
CA VAL A 59 1.66 15.77 -1.35
C VAL A 59 2.32 15.10 -0.15
N THR A 60 1.89 15.43 1.07
CA THR A 60 2.53 14.89 2.28
C THR A 60 2.07 13.45 2.56
N PRO A 61 2.82 12.66 3.36
CA PRO A 61 2.36 11.35 3.82
C PRO A 61 0.99 11.40 4.53
N GLU A 62 0.74 12.44 5.32
CA GLU A 62 -0.52 12.63 6.04
C GLU A 62 -1.69 12.86 5.07
N GLU A 63 -1.47 13.65 4.02
CA GLU A 63 -2.46 13.85 2.95
C GLU A 63 -2.77 12.54 2.20
N ILE A 64 -1.78 11.67 2.00
CA ILE A 64 -1.97 10.34 1.39
C ILE A 64 -2.74 9.41 2.34
N VAL A 65 -2.38 9.40 3.62
CA VAL A 65 -3.07 8.61 4.65
C VAL A 65 -4.53 9.04 4.77
N ASP A 66 -4.83 10.33 4.64
CA ASP A 66 -6.20 10.84 4.61
C ASP A 66 -7.02 10.26 3.44
N VAL A 67 -6.42 10.14 2.25
CA VAL A 67 -7.06 9.48 1.10
C VAL A 67 -7.36 8.01 1.43
N TRP A 68 -6.41 7.30 2.02
CA TRP A 68 -6.60 5.90 2.38
C TRP A 68 -7.68 5.72 3.45
N ASP A 69 -7.70 6.55 4.48
CA ASP A 69 -8.75 6.54 5.51
C ASP A 69 -10.13 6.81 4.88
N TYR A 70 -10.22 7.79 3.98
CA TYR A 70 -11.44 8.07 3.24
C TYR A 70 -11.91 6.87 2.41
N GLU A 71 -11.04 6.23 1.64
CA GLU A 71 -11.38 5.04 0.84
C GLU A 71 -11.81 3.85 1.70
N LEU A 72 -11.09 3.58 2.80
CA LEU A 72 -11.45 2.52 3.73
C LEU A 72 -12.78 2.80 4.42
N SER A 73 -13.11 4.06 4.69
CA SER A 73 -14.39 4.45 5.30
C SER A 73 -15.60 4.26 4.38
N LYS A 74 -15.40 4.07 3.08
CA LYS A 74 -16.45 3.69 2.11
C LYS A 74 -16.65 2.18 1.99
N THR A 75 -15.89 1.40 2.76
CA THR A 75 -15.84 -0.06 2.66
C THR A 75 -16.47 -0.73 3.88
N GLU A 76 -17.31 -1.73 3.65
CA GLU A 76 -17.78 -2.66 4.67
C GLU A 76 -16.97 -3.97 4.60
N PHE A 77 -16.49 -4.45 5.75
CA PHE A 77 -15.57 -5.59 5.86
C PHE A 77 -16.27 -6.81 6.45
N LEU A 78 -16.60 -7.77 5.60
CA LEU A 78 -17.35 -8.98 5.96
C LEU A 78 -16.45 -10.22 6.04
N GLY A 79 -16.93 -11.27 6.73
CA GLY A 79 -16.22 -12.54 6.83
C GLY A 79 -14.93 -12.43 7.65
N ASP A 80 -13.79 -12.64 7.00
CA ASP A 80 -12.43 -12.50 7.55
C ASP A 80 -11.69 -11.29 6.95
N ALA A 81 -12.40 -10.40 6.26
CA ALA A 81 -11.84 -9.15 5.76
C ALA A 81 -11.58 -8.17 6.92
N PHE A 82 -10.61 -7.29 6.70
CA PHE A 82 -10.22 -6.22 7.61
C PHE A 82 -9.74 -5.02 6.79
N PRO A 83 -9.66 -3.81 7.37
CA PRO A 83 -9.08 -2.66 6.69
C PRO A 83 -7.60 -2.88 6.42
N ASP A 84 -7.21 -2.87 5.16
CA ASP A 84 -5.82 -2.97 4.72
C ASP A 84 -5.55 -2.03 3.54
N ILE A 85 -4.31 -1.53 3.51
CA ILE A 85 -3.78 -0.68 2.46
C ILE A 85 -2.38 -1.16 2.12
N TRP A 86 -2.07 -1.12 0.83
CA TRP A 86 -0.71 -1.29 0.33
C TRP A 86 -0.15 0.07 -0.10
N PRO A 87 0.85 0.63 0.60
CA PRO A 87 1.63 1.78 0.16
C PRO A 87 2.47 1.42 -1.08
N ASN A 88 1.79 1.28 -2.22
CA ASN A 88 2.33 0.62 -3.40
C ASN A 88 3.25 1.55 -4.20
N PHE A 89 4.55 1.45 -3.98
CA PHE A 89 5.58 2.10 -4.80
C PHE A 89 6.05 1.24 -5.98
N GLY A 90 5.34 0.14 -6.25
CA GLY A 90 5.71 -0.87 -7.23
C GLY A 90 6.58 -1.97 -6.64
N PRO A 91 6.44 -3.22 -7.12
CA PRO A 91 7.19 -4.37 -6.59
C PRO A 91 8.70 -4.27 -6.81
N GLY A 92 9.14 -3.47 -7.79
CA GLY A 92 10.56 -3.24 -8.11
C GLY A 92 11.21 -2.07 -7.37
N ILE A 93 10.57 -1.47 -6.35
CA ILE A 93 11.03 -0.20 -5.76
C ILE A 93 12.47 -0.23 -5.24
N ILE A 94 12.98 -1.40 -4.85
CA ILE A 94 14.39 -1.59 -4.48
C ILE A 94 15.34 -1.15 -5.61
N ALA A 95 15.00 -1.38 -6.88
CA ALA A 95 15.79 -0.89 -8.00
C ALA A 95 15.84 0.65 -8.03
N GLY A 96 14.74 1.32 -7.71
CA GLY A 96 14.69 2.78 -7.57
C GLY A 96 15.58 3.29 -6.44
N PHE A 97 15.60 2.60 -5.30
CA PHE A 97 16.52 2.92 -4.19
C PHE A 97 18.00 2.75 -4.60
N LEU A 98 18.27 1.81 -5.51
CA LEU A 98 19.59 1.55 -6.07
C LEU A 98 19.94 2.40 -7.31
N GLY A 99 19.13 3.42 -7.61
CA GLY A 99 19.43 4.42 -8.65
C GLY A 99 18.77 4.19 -10.01
N ALA A 100 17.91 3.19 -10.16
CA ALA A 100 17.08 3.07 -11.36
C ALA A 100 16.12 4.28 -11.49
N ARG A 101 15.79 4.64 -12.72
CA ARG A 101 14.77 5.65 -12.99
C ARG A 101 13.40 5.03 -12.75
N VAL A 102 12.69 5.55 -11.74
CA VAL A 102 11.32 5.14 -11.42
C VAL A 102 10.34 5.95 -12.27
N LYS A 103 9.44 5.26 -12.95
CA LYS A 103 8.37 5.85 -13.78
C LYS A 103 7.01 5.32 -13.33
N PRO A 104 6.32 6.04 -12.44
CA PRO A 104 4.96 5.69 -12.05
C PRO A 104 4.00 5.97 -13.20
N GLU A 105 3.21 4.96 -13.58
CA GLU A 105 2.15 5.03 -14.58
C GLU A 105 0.81 4.61 -13.95
N GLU A 106 -0.28 4.67 -14.71
CA GLU A 106 -1.61 4.40 -14.19
C GLU A 106 -1.79 2.98 -13.65
N HIS A 107 -1.22 1.99 -14.35
CA HIS A 107 -1.40 0.57 -14.06
C HIS A 107 -0.13 -0.14 -13.59
N THR A 108 1.01 0.57 -13.51
CA THR A 108 2.29 -0.02 -13.12
C THR A 108 3.29 1.05 -12.69
N VAL A 109 4.42 0.62 -12.12
CA VAL A 109 5.61 1.46 -11.92
C VAL A 109 6.78 0.79 -12.62
N TRP A 110 7.32 1.44 -13.64
CA TRP A 110 8.49 0.96 -14.36
C TRP A 110 9.79 1.39 -13.68
N PHE A 111 10.81 0.53 -13.78
CA PHE A 111 12.14 0.76 -13.25
C PHE A 111 13.14 0.59 -14.38
N GLU A 112 13.64 1.70 -14.90
CA GLU A 112 14.56 1.69 -16.04
C GLU A 112 16.00 1.82 -15.56
N PRO A 113 16.93 1.00 -16.08
CA PRO A 113 18.34 1.22 -15.81
C PRO A 113 18.78 2.56 -16.40
N VAL A 114 19.61 3.29 -15.67
CA VAL A 114 20.23 4.53 -16.18
C VAL A 114 21.32 4.24 -17.24
N ALA A 115 21.85 3.02 -17.25
CA ALA A 115 22.78 2.50 -18.23
C ALA A 115 22.70 0.97 -18.30
N LEU A 116 22.87 0.38 -19.49
CA LEU A 116 23.03 -1.06 -19.65
C LEU A 116 24.47 -1.45 -19.27
N LYS A 117 24.61 -2.36 -18.31
CA LYS A 117 25.89 -2.83 -17.79
C LYS A 117 25.90 -4.34 -17.71
N MET A 118 27.08 -4.94 -17.84
CA MET A 118 27.26 -6.35 -17.52
C MET A 118 27.06 -6.55 -16.01
N PRO A 119 26.53 -7.70 -15.56
CA PRO A 119 26.32 -7.95 -14.13
C PRO A 119 27.57 -7.73 -13.27
N ALA A 120 28.76 -8.09 -13.77
CA ALA A 120 30.04 -7.91 -13.08
C ALA A 120 30.44 -6.42 -12.87
N GLU A 121 29.87 -5.51 -13.64
CA GLU A 121 30.12 -4.06 -13.58
C GLU A 121 29.14 -3.33 -12.65
N LEU A 122 28.10 -4.03 -12.17
CA LEU A 122 27.15 -3.45 -11.24
C LEU A 122 27.86 -3.11 -9.93
N ARG A 123 27.61 -1.90 -9.45
CA ARG A 123 28.04 -1.40 -8.14
C ARG A 123 26.78 -0.89 -7.47
N LEU A 124 26.20 -1.72 -6.62
CA LEU A 124 24.98 -1.41 -5.89
C LEU A 124 25.38 -0.84 -4.53
N ALA A 125 24.88 0.36 -4.22
CA ALA A 125 25.11 1.01 -2.94
C ALA A 125 23.77 1.54 -2.42
N CYS A 126 23.59 1.46 -1.10
CA CYS A 126 22.46 2.10 -0.45
C CYS A 126 22.75 3.60 -0.33
N ASP A 127 22.00 4.40 -1.08
CA ASP A 127 22.00 5.86 -0.95
C ASP A 127 20.82 6.27 -0.06
N LEU A 128 21.11 6.61 1.21
CA LEU A 128 20.08 7.06 2.16
C LEU A 128 19.49 8.42 1.77
N GLU A 129 20.20 9.17 0.92
CA GLU A 129 19.77 10.47 0.41
C GLU A 129 18.91 10.32 -0.86
N ASN A 130 18.75 9.10 -1.39
CA ASN A 130 17.95 8.78 -2.56
C ASN A 130 16.51 9.30 -2.40
N PRO A 131 15.97 10.02 -3.40
CA PRO A 131 14.66 10.68 -3.27
C PRO A 131 13.49 9.71 -3.09
N TRP A 132 13.58 8.48 -3.62
CA TRP A 132 12.57 7.45 -3.41
C TRP A 132 12.72 6.79 -2.05
N PHE A 133 13.96 6.56 -1.59
CA PHE A 133 14.21 6.00 -0.26
C PHE A 133 13.67 6.94 0.83
N ARG A 134 14.02 8.23 0.77
CA ARG A 134 13.48 9.24 1.70
C ARG A 134 11.97 9.43 1.63
N ARG A 135 11.36 9.13 0.48
CA ARG A 135 9.91 9.24 0.31
C ARG A 135 9.15 8.12 1.00
N VAL A 136 9.77 6.95 1.14
CA VAL A 136 9.17 5.76 1.78
C VAL A 136 9.52 5.67 3.27
N ARG A 137 10.67 6.22 3.68
CA ARG A 137 11.16 6.21 5.07
C ARG A 137 10.36 7.11 6.01
#